data_AF-A0A0A0JGW8-F1
#
_entry.id   AF-A0A0A0JGW8-F1
#
_cell.length_a   1.000
_cell.length_b   1.000
_cell.length_c   1.000
_cell.angle_alpha   90.00
_cell.angle_beta   90.00
_cell.angle_gamma   90.00
#
_symmetry.space_group_name_H-M   'P 1'
#
loop_
_entity.id
_entity.type
_entity.pdbx_description
1 polymer ?
#
loop_
_entity_poly.entity_id
_entity_poly.type
_entity_poly.pdbx_seq_one_letter_code
_entity_poly.pdbx_strand_id
1 'polypeptide(L)'
;MPEAIEVRKVPIHSVADASELAKLIDDGVMEARRVIAIIGKTEGNGGVNDYTRIIADRAFREVLVAKGAPADQVKQVPIVWSGGTDGIISPHATIFATVPEDKVEPSDDLRLTVGFAMSEPIKPEEIGYTGMISKVADAVKVAMERAGITDPADVHYVQTKTRS
;
A
#
# COMPACT_ATOMS: atom_id res chain seq x y z
N MET A 1 0.33 -5.92 17.76
CA MET A 1 1.59 -5.24 18.05
C MET A 1 2.22 -4.87 16.71
N PRO A 2 2.81 -3.68 16.56
CA PRO A 2 3.45 -3.29 15.31
C PRO A 2 4.65 -4.21 15.02
N GLU A 3 4.80 -4.63 13.77
CA GLU A 3 5.97 -5.37 13.28
C GLU A 3 6.92 -4.41 12.57
N ALA A 4 8.22 -4.71 12.57
CA ALA A 4 9.19 -3.95 11.78
C ALA A 4 8.84 -4.05 10.28
N ILE A 5 9.16 -3.00 9.53
CA ILE A 5 8.76 -2.86 8.12
C ILE A 5 9.98 -2.84 7.20
N GLU A 6 9.98 -3.74 6.22
CA GLU A 6 10.84 -3.67 5.05
C GLU A 6 10.11 -2.85 3.99
N VAL A 7 10.80 -1.85 3.41
CA VAL A 7 10.26 -1.02 2.34
C VAL A 7 11.21 -1.01 1.13
N ARG A 8 10.69 -1.36 -0.05
CA ARG A 8 11.46 -1.38 -1.29
C ARG A 8 10.75 -0.60 -2.38
N LYS A 9 11.50 0.27 -3.06
CA LYS A 9 11.07 0.91 -4.30
C LYS A 9 11.64 0.14 -5.49
N VAL A 10 10.79 -0.26 -6.41
CA VAL A 10 11.18 -0.96 -7.65
C VAL A 10 10.61 -0.26 -8.88
N PRO A 11 11.34 -0.21 -10.00
CA PRO A 11 10.81 0.28 -11.26
C PRO A 11 9.70 -0.66 -11.76
N ILE A 12 8.82 -0.12 -12.61
CA ILE A 12 7.85 -0.88 -13.40
C ILE A 12 8.25 -0.71 -14.86
N HIS A 13 8.67 -1.79 -15.51
CA HIS A 13 9.26 -1.77 -16.86
C HIS A 13 8.21 -1.70 -17.98
N SER A 14 6.94 -1.99 -17.68
CA SER A 14 5.78 -1.83 -18.58
C SER A 14 4.47 -1.81 -17.79
N VAL A 15 3.35 -1.39 -18.37
CA VAL A 15 2.03 -1.29 -17.68
C VAL A 15 1.60 -2.51 -16.84
N ALA A 16 2.02 -3.73 -17.21
CA ALA A 16 1.65 -4.98 -16.55
C ALA A 16 2.85 -5.66 -15.87
N ASP A 17 3.95 -4.95 -15.71
CA ASP A 17 5.16 -5.49 -15.12
C ASP A 17 5.11 -5.47 -13.58
N ALA A 18 5.36 -6.64 -12.99
CA ALA A 18 5.57 -6.83 -11.56
C ALA A 18 6.79 -7.76 -11.31
N SER A 19 7.71 -7.86 -12.28
CA SER A 19 8.85 -8.78 -12.21
C SER A 19 9.79 -8.44 -11.07
N GLU A 20 9.97 -7.17 -10.75
CA GLU A 20 10.85 -6.76 -9.64
C GLU A 20 10.25 -7.11 -8.27
N LEU A 21 8.91 -7.11 -8.11
CA LEU A 21 8.28 -7.65 -6.92
C LEU A 21 8.52 -9.17 -6.82
N ALA A 22 8.33 -9.90 -7.93
CA ALA A 22 8.59 -11.32 -7.97
C ALA A 22 10.06 -11.64 -7.59
N LYS A 23 11.00 -10.85 -8.12
CA LYS A 23 12.42 -10.96 -7.82
C LYS A 23 12.73 -10.69 -6.34
N LEU A 24 12.18 -9.62 -5.74
CA LEU A 24 12.36 -9.36 -4.30
C LEU A 24 11.90 -10.53 -3.42
N ILE A 25 10.84 -11.23 -3.84
CA ILE A 25 10.34 -12.41 -3.13
C ILE A 25 11.25 -13.63 -3.39
N ASP A 26 11.69 -13.85 -4.62
CA ASP A 26 12.58 -14.96 -4.99
C ASP A 26 13.96 -14.84 -4.34
N ASP A 27 14.49 -13.62 -4.23
CA ASP A 27 15.76 -13.30 -3.58
C ASP A 27 15.64 -13.33 -2.03
N GLY A 28 14.43 -13.58 -1.49
CA GLY A 28 14.19 -13.67 -0.04
C GLY A 28 14.25 -12.34 0.70
N VAL A 29 14.20 -11.21 -0.01
CA VAL A 29 14.19 -9.86 0.58
C VAL A 29 12.89 -9.62 1.35
N MET A 30 11.76 -10.15 0.87
CA MET A 30 10.47 -10.10 1.56
C MET A 30 9.62 -11.32 1.23
N GLU A 31 8.62 -11.61 2.07
CA GLU A 31 7.67 -12.70 1.84
C GLU A 31 6.37 -12.16 1.24
N ALA A 32 5.82 -12.82 0.21
CA ALA A 32 4.56 -12.41 -0.42
C ALA A 32 3.41 -12.22 0.59
N ARG A 33 3.28 -13.16 1.54
CA ARG A 33 2.26 -13.13 2.61
C ARG A 33 2.47 -12.02 3.63
N ARG A 34 3.63 -11.37 3.66
CA ARG A 34 3.94 -10.27 4.58
C ARG A 34 3.80 -8.90 3.93
N VAL A 35 3.54 -8.83 2.63
CA VAL A 35 3.22 -7.57 1.96
C VAL A 35 1.89 -7.04 2.49
N ILE A 36 1.94 -5.85 3.09
CA ILE A 36 0.79 -5.21 3.75
C ILE A 36 0.31 -3.95 3.04
N ALA A 37 1.11 -3.35 2.17
CA ALA A 37 0.68 -2.23 1.33
C ALA A 37 1.58 -2.07 0.11
N ILE A 38 1.01 -1.56 -0.99
CA ILE A 38 1.76 -1.14 -2.17
C ILE A 38 1.26 0.25 -2.60
N ILE A 39 2.19 1.18 -2.80
CA ILE A 39 1.90 2.52 -3.33
C ILE A 39 2.73 2.71 -4.58
N GLY A 40 2.13 3.14 -5.69
CA GLY A 40 2.91 3.29 -6.92
C GLY A 40 2.36 4.30 -7.91
N LYS A 41 3.19 4.52 -8.93
CA LYS A 41 2.96 5.42 -10.05
C LYS A 41 2.83 4.60 -11.33
N THR A 42 1.75 4.81 -12.08
CA THR A 42 1.49 4.15 -13.37
C THR A 42 1.48 5.16 -14.52
N GLU A 43 1.88 4.71 -15.71
CA GLU A 43 2.16 5.58 -16.87
C GLU A 43 0.95 6.06 -17.69
N GLY A 44 -0.26 5.76 -17.23
CA GLY A 44 -1.47 6.27 -17.86
C GLY A 44 -1.65 7.78 -17.64
N ASN A 45 -2.79 8.31 -18.11
CA ASN A 45 -3.04 9.75 -18.09
C ASN A 45 -3.42 10.33 -16.71
N GLY A 46 -3.55 9.50 -15.66
CA GLY A 46 -3.94 9.95 -14.32
C GLY A 46 -5.41 10.39 -14.17
N GLY A 47 -6.18 10.41 -15.27
CA GLY A 47 -7.56 10.85 -15.32
C GLY A 47 -8.57 9.76 -14.93
N VAL A 48 -9.84 10.01 -15.28
CA VAL A 48 -10.95 9.09 -14.99
C VAL A 48 -10.77 7.77 -15.73
N ASN A 49 -10.45 7.81 -17.02
CA ASN A 49 -10.31 6.65 -17.90
C ASN A 49 -8.89 6.04 -17.93
N ASP A 50 -8.09 6.24 -16.88
CA ASP A 50 -6.78 5.62 -16.79
C ASP A 50 -6.90 4.15 -16.38
N TYR A 51 -6.77 3.27 -17.37
CA TYR A 51 -6.80 1.81 -17.21
C TYR A 51 -5.44 1.21 -16.81
N THR A 52 -4.34 1.96 -16.84
CA THR A 52 -3.03 1.44 -16.40
C THR A 52 -3.05 1.07 -14.93
N ARG A 53 -3.83 1.79 -14.12
CA ARG A 53 -4.03 1.52 -12.69
C ARG A 53 -4.61 0.13 -12.42
N ILE A 54 -5.59 -0.32 -13.23
CA ILE A 54 -6.20 -1.65 -13.05
C ILE A 54 -5.31 -2.77 -13.58
N ILE A 55 -4.50 -2.50 -14.61
CA ILE A 55 -3.53 -3.44 -15.16
C ILE A 55 -2.41 -3.69 -14.13
N ALA A 56 -1.86 -2.63 -13.54
CA ALA A 56 -0.84 -2.73 -12.49
C ALA A 56 -1.38 -3.43 -11.23
N ASP A 57 -2.62 -3.10 -10.79
CA ASP A 57 -3.25 -3.76 -9.63
C ASP A 57 -3.38 -5.26 -9.85
N ARG A 58 -3.84 -5.68 -11.03
CA ARG A 58 -3.92 -7.09 -11.39
C ARG A 58 -2.54 -7.77 -11.38
N ALA A 59 -1.55 -7.17 -12.05
CA ALA A 59 -0.21 -7.76 -12.16
C ALA A 59 0.45 -7.99 -10.79
N PHE A 60 0.40 -6.99 -9.90
CA PHE A 60 0.98 -7.09 -8.56
C PHE A 60 0.22 -8.11 -7.69
N ARG A 61 -1.11 -8.15 -7.74
CA ARG A 61 -1.89 -9.15 -7.00
C ARG A 61 -1.63 -10.57 -7.49
N GLU A 62 -1.54 -10.77 -8.80
CA GLU A 62 -1.23 -12.08 -9.40
C GLU A 62 0.14 -12.57 -8.94
N VAL A 63 1.16 -11.71 -8.89
CA VAL A 63 2.48 -12.07 -8.35
C VAL A 63 2.40 -12.46 -6.88
N LEU A 64 1.72 -11.69 -6.02
CA LEU A 64 1.59 -12.04 -4.60
C LEU A 64 0.96 -13.42 -4.39
N VAL A 65 -0.11 -13.73 -5.13
CA VAL A 65 -0.78 -15.04 -5.07
C VAL A 65 0.15 -16.14 -5.61
N ALA A 66 0.77 -15.93 -6.77
CA ALA A 66 1.66 -16.90 -7.39
C ALA A 66 2.90 -17.21 -6.52
N LYS A 67 3.34 -16.25 -5.71
CA LYS A 67 4.44 -16.38 -4.75
C LYS A 67 4.00 -16.86 -3.36
N GLY A 68 2.76 -17.31 -3.20
CA GLY A 68 2.30 -18.06 -2.03
C GLY A 68 1.50 -17.27 -0.99
N ALA A 69 1.10 -16.02 -1.27
CA ALA A 69 0.16 -15.31 -0.40
C ALA A 69 -1.28 -15.84 -0.61
N PRO A 70 -2.08 -16.03 0.46
CA PRO A 70 -3.49 -16.41 0.34
C PRO A 70 -4.30 -15.39 -0.48
N ALA A 71 -5.11 -15.85 -1.43
CA ALA A 71 -5.82 -14.97 -2.35
C ALA A 71 -6.86 -14.06 -1.67
N ASP A 72 -7.47 -14.54 -0.59
CA ASP A 72 -8.37 -13.77 0.28
C ASP A 72 -7.63 -12.65 1.01
N GLN A 73 -6.43 -12.93 1.54
CA GLN A 73 -5.55 -11.92 2.12
C GLN A 73 -5.13 -10.89 1.07
N VAL A 74 -4.67 -11.33 -0.11
CA VAL A 74 -4.22 -10.44 -1.18
C VAL A 74 -5.32 -9.47 -1.61
N LYS A 75 -6.59 -9.89 -1.63
CA LYS A 75 -7.72 -8.99 -1.92
C LYS A 75 -7.86 -7.83 -0.93
N GLN A 76 -7.44 -8.03 0.31
CA GLN A 76 -7.52 -7.01 1.37
C GLN A 76 -6.29 -6.10 1.43
N VAL A 77 -5.20 -6.44 0.74
CA VAL A 77 -4.00 -5.59 0.71
C VAL A 77 -4.32 -4.25 0.04
N PRO A 78 -4.12 -3.11 0.73
CA PRO A 78 -4.25 -1.80 0.15
C PRO A 78 -3.18 -1.59 -0.92
N ILE A 79 -3.62 -1.50 -2.18
CA ILE A 79 -2.79 -1.15 -3.32
C ILE A 79 -3.30 0.16 -3.92
N VAL A 80 -2.45 1.18 -3.93
CA VAL A 80 -2.77 2.53 -4.36
C VAL A 80 -1.92 2.92 -5.56
N TRP A 81 -2.56 2.98 -6.73
CA TRP A 81 -1.94 3.46 -7.96
C TRP A 81 -2.37 4.89 -8.26
N SER A 82 -1.41 5.79 -8.32
CA SER A 82 -1.57 7.14 -8.85
C SER A 82 -1.08 7.17 -10.30
N GLY A 83 -2.01 7.29 -11.24
CA GLY A 83 -1.68 7.44 -12.66
C GLY A 83 -1.02 8.79 -12.97
N GLY A 84 -0.52 8.94 -14.19
CA GLY A 84 0.19 10.15 -14.63
C GLY A 84 1.65 10.13 -14.22
N THR A 85 2.53 9.88 -15.16
CA THR A 85 3.99 10.00 -14.99
C THR A 85 4.58 10.99 -15.99
N ASP A 86 3.93 12.15 -16.10
CA ASP A 86 4.32 13.22 -17.01
C ASP A 86 5.78 13.67 -16.79
N GLY A 87 6.46 13.98 -17.90
CA GLY A 87 7.85 14.44 -17.87
C GLY A 87 8.84 13.34 -17.49
N ILE A 88 9.46 13.47 -16.32
CA ILE A 88 10.60 12.64 -15.90
C ILE A 88 10.24 11.61 -14.81
N ILE A 89 8.97 11.53 -14.42
CA ILE A 89 8.56 10.58 -13.38
C ILE A 89 8.66 9.17 -13.97
N SER A 90 9.47 8.31 -13.35
CA SER A 90 9.51 6.90 -13.74
C SER A 90 8.38 6.12 -13.04
N PRO A 91 7.60 5.31 -13.77
CA PRO A 91 6.69 4.33 -13.17
C PRO A 91 7.45 3.44 -12.16
N HIS A 92 6.85 3.26 -10.98
CA HIS A 92 7.46 2.50 -9.89
C HIS A 92 6.42 2.07 -8.86
N ALA A 93 6.78 1.08 -8.05
CA ALA A 93 6.04 0.68 -6.86
C ALA A 93 6.94 0.74 -5.62
N THR A 94 6.38 1.23 -4.53
CA THR A 94 6.93 1.16 -3.17
C THR A 94 6.13 0.11 -2.42
N ILE A 95 6.79 -0.99 -2.06
CA ILE A 95 6.20 -2.15 -1.40
C ILE A 95 6.58 -2.14 0.07
N PHE A 96 5.58 -2.31 0.94
CA PHE A 96 5.74 -2.39 2.38
C PHE A 96 5.41 -3.80 2.85
N ALA A 97 6.34 -4.44 3.56
CA ALA A 97 6.15 -5.77 4.12
C ALA A 97 6.56 -5.82 5.59
N THR A 98 5.87 -6.64 6.40
CA THR A 98 6.34 -6.93 7.75
C THR A 98 7.58 -7.82 7.72
N VAL A 99 8.47 -7.66 8.70
CA VAL A 99 9.68 -8.46 8.85
C VAL A 99 9.43 -9.52 9.94
N PRO A 100 9.79 -10.79 9.72
CA PRO A 100 9.75 -11.82 10.76
C PRO A 100 10.52 -11.38 12.03
N GLU A 101 9.96 -11.61 13.21
CA GLU A 101 10.57 -11.20 14.49
C GLU A 101 12.00 -11.74 14.67
N ASP A 102 12.29 -12.94 14.16
CA ASP A 102 13.61 -13.59 14.20
C ASP A 102 14.66 -12.93 13.28
N LYS A 103 14.24 -11.96 12.46
CA LYS A 103 15.10 -11.18 11.56
C LYS A 103 15.22 -9.71 11.96
N VAL A 104 14.76 -9.34 13.15
CA VAL A 104 14.74 -7.96 13.64
C VAL A 104 15.58 -7.86 14.90
N GLU A 105 16.49 -6.87 14.94
CA GLU A 105 17.12 -6.43 16.16
C GLU A 105 16.28 -5.31 16.78
N PRO A 106 15.67 -5.50 17.97
CA PRO A 106 14.89 -4.47 18.63
C PRO A 106 15.72 -3.21 18.92
N SER A 107 15.06 -2.05 18.86
CA SER A 107 15.70 -0.75 19.06
C SER A 107 14.73 0.18 19.77
N ASP A 108 15.24 1.02 20.68
CA ASP A 108 14.46 2.05 21.36
C ASP A 108 14.24 3.30 20.48
N ASP A 109 15.05 3.48 19.43
CA ASP A 109 14.84 4.53 18.44
C ASP A 109 13.51 4.35 17.69
N LEU A 110 12.88 5.47 17.29
CA LEU A 110 11.75 5.45 16.38
C LEU A 110 12.13 4.80 15.03
N ARG A 111 11.26 3.91 14.55
CA ARG A 111 11.37 3.20 13.27
C ARG A 111 10.05 3.31 12.53
N LEU A 112 10.10 3.08 11.21
CA LEU A 112 8.91 3.06 10.37
C LEU A 112 7.94 1.97 10.84
N THR A 113 6.68 2.34 11.02
CA THR A 113 5.55 1.43 11.25
C THR A 113 4.45 1.75 10.24
N VAL A 114 3.58 0.77 9.95
CA VAL A 114 2.46 0.92 9.03
C VAL A 114 1.21 0.34 9.67
N GLY A 115 0.16 1.16 9.73
CA GLY A 115 -1.18 0.72 10.06
C GLY A 115 -2.13 1.04 8.91
N PHE A 116 -3.13 0.18 8.72
CA PHE A 116 -4.16 0.38 7.71
C PHE A 116 -5.54 0.07 8.27
N ALA A 117 -6.54 0.78 7.75
CA ALA A 117 -7.93 0.61 8.10
C ALA A 117 -8.80 0.87 6.86
N MET A 118 -9.96 0.23 6.84
CA MET A 118 -11.05 0.55 5.92
C MET A 118 -12.08 1.35 6.71
N SER A 119 -12.54 2.47 6.15
CA SER A 119 -13.67 3.19 6.72
C SER A 119 -14.95 2.38 6.56
N GLU A 120 -16.01 2.79 7.25
CA GLU A 120 -17.36 2.45 6.82
C GLU A 120 -17.59 2.88 5.35
N PRO A 121 -18.54 2.24 4.63
CA PRO A 121 -18.92 2.66 3.29
C PRO A 121 -19.31 4.14 3.27
N ILE A 122 -18.68 4.92 2.40
CA ILE A 122 -19.02 6.32 2.15
C ILE A 122 -20.03 6.34 1.01
N LYS A 123 -21.24 6.80 1.28
CA LYS A 123 -22.32 6.87 0.29
C LYS A 123 -22.07 8.00 -0.71
N PRO A 124 -22.63 7.94 -1.93
CA PRO A 124 -22.46 8.98 -2.94
C PRO A 124 -22.81 10.38 -2.44
N GLU A 125 -23.88 10.53 -1.65
CA GLU A 125 -24.33 11.80 -1.07
C GLU A 125 -23.43 12.33 0.06
N GLU A 126 -22.51 11.51 0.58
CA GLU A 126 -21.54 11.90 1.60
C GLU A 126 -20.20 12.36 1.01
N ILE A 127 -19.95 12.08 -0.28
CA ILE A 127 -18.71 12.43 -0.97
C ILE A 127 -18.55 13.95 -1.01
N GLY A 128 -17.46 14.45 -0.42
CA GLY A 128 -17.20 15.89 -0.32
C GLY A 128 -17.95 16.61 0.82
N TYR A 129 -18.67 15.86 1.67
CA TYR A 129 -19.44 16.41 2.80
C TYR A 129 -18.97 15.86 4.15
N THR A 130 -19.56 16.35 5.23
CA THR A 130 -19.18 16.01 6.62
C THR A 130 -19.27 14.52 6.93
N GLY A 131 -20.17 13.78 6.29
CA GLY A 131 -20.26 12.31 6.42
C GLY A 131 -18.96 11.60 6.01
N MET A 132 -18.34 12.02 4.90
CA MET A 132 -17.03 11.52 4.49
C MET A 132 -15.93 11.92 5.49
N ILE A 133 -15.95 13.16 5.98
CA ILE A 133 -14.94 13.64 6.96
C ILE A 133 -14.93 12.76 8.20
N SER A 134 -16.09 12.51 8.81
CA SER A 134 -16.21 11.70 10.02
C SER A 134 -15.71 10.26 9.78
N LYS A 135 -16.17 9.61 8.71
CA LYS A 135 -15.78 8.23 8.38
C LYS A 135 -14.28 8.08 8.09
N VAL A 136 -13.67 9.05 7.42
CA VAL A 136 -12.23 9.06 7.18
C VAL A 136 -11.47 9.31 8.48
N ALA A 137 -11.91 10.26 9.30
CA ALA A 137 -11.26 10.56 10.58
C ALA A 137 -11.25 9.33 11.52
N ASP A 138 -12.34 8.57 11.57
CA ASP A 138 -12.42 7.37 12.40
C ASP A 138 -11.52 6.24 11.86
N ALA A 139 -11.47 6.05 10.54
CA ALA A 139 -10.54 5.09 9.93
C ALA A 139 -9.06 5.48 10.16
N VAL A 140 -8.73 6.78 10.13
CA VAL A 140 -7.36 7.26 10.42
C VAL A 140 -6.96 6.97 11.86
N LYS A 141 -7.87 7.17 12.84
CA LYS A 141 -7.59 6.81 14.24
C LYS A 141 -7.33 5.32 14.40
N VAL A 142 -8.13 4.47 13.75
CA VAL A 142 -7.93 3.01 13.76
C VAL A 142 -6.61 2.63 13.10
N ALA A 143 -6.24 3.26 11.98
CA ALA A 143 -4.96 3.02 11.33
C ALA A 143 -3.77 3.43 12.23
N MET A 144 -3.87 4.57 12.92
CA MET A 144 -2.87 5.05 13.88
C MET A 144 -2.69 4.07 15.04
N GLU A 145 -3.79 3.60 15.63
CA GLU A 145 -3.77 2.57 16.70
C GLU A 145 -3.13 1.27 16.21
N ARG A 146 -3.49 0.79 15.01
CA ARG A 146 -2.90 -0.43 14.42
C ARG A 146 -1.42 -0.28 14.11
N ALA A 147 -0.97 0.93 13.81
CA ALA A 147 0.45 1.24 13.66
C ALA A 147 1.20 1.28 15.01
N GLY A 148 0.48 1.24 16.13
CA GLY A 148 1.06 1.39 17.47
C GLY A 148 1.46 2.83 17.80
N ILE A 149 0.90 3.82 17.10
CA ILE A 149 1.20 5.24 17.30
C ILE A 149 0.12 5.86 18.21
N THR A 150 0.54 6.57 19.25
CA THR A 150 -0.36 7.31 20.15
C THR A 150 -0.24 8.82 20.03
N ASP A 151 0.94 9.34 19.64
CA ASP A 151 1.16 10.76 19.39
C ASP A 151 0.99 11.05 17.89
N PRO A 152 0.02 11.89 17.47
CA PRO A 152 -0.12 12.30 16.08
C PRO A 152 1.12 12.97 15.47
N ALA A 153 2.04 13.50 16.29
CA ALA A 153 3.30 14.07 15.81
C ALA A 153 4.21 13.04 15.13
N ASP A 154 4.07 11.75 15.46
CA ASP A 154 4.81 10.64 14.84
C ASP A 154 4.13 10.13 13.54
N VAL A 155 2.99 10.70 13.16
CA VAL A 155 2.32 10.41 11.89
C VAL A 155 2.86 11.34 10.80
N HIS A 156 3.73 10.81 9.96
CA HIS A 156 4.38 11.60 8.90
C HIS A 156 3.73 11.49 7.52
N TYR A 157 2.88 10.48 7.28
CA TYR A 157 2.24 10.28 5.98
C TYR A 157 0.97 9.42 6.10
N VAL A 158 -0.12 9.90 5.50
CA VAL A 158 -1.40 9.18 5.42
C VAL A 158 -1.82 9.08 3.96
N GLN A 159 -1.57 7.94 3.32
CA GLN A 159 -2.10 7.66 1.98
C GLN A 159 -3.53 7.13 2.09
N THR A 160 -4.46 7.75 1.37
CA THR A 160 -5.84 7.30 1.31
C THR A 160 -6.25 6.94 -0.12
N LYS A 161 -7.30 6.12 -0.24
CA LYS A 161 -8.01 5.91 -1.50
C LYS A 161 -9.50 5.90 -1.20
N THR A 162 -10.18 6.97 -1.56
CA THR A 162 -11.64 7.05 -1.44
C THR A 162 -12.24 6.50 -2.72
N ARG A 163 -13.05 5.44 -2.60
CA ARG A 163 -13.86 4.93 -3.70
C ARG A 163 -15.29 5.41 -3.47
N SER A 164 -15.87 6.05 -4.48
CA SER A 164 -17.33 6.18 -4.66
C SER A 164 -17.89 4.91 -5.27
#